data_AF-A0A534XPB1-F1
#
_entry.id   AF-A0A534XPB1-F1
#
_cell.length_a   1.000
_cell.length_b   1.000
_cell.length_c   1.000
_cell.angle_alpha   90.00
_cell.angle_beta   90.00
_cell.angle_gamma   90.00
#
_symmetry.space_group_name_H-M   'P 1'
#
loop_
_entity.id
_entity.type
_entity.pdbx_description
1 polymer ?
#
loop_
_entity_poly.entity_id
_entity_poly.type
_entity_poly.pdbx_seq_one_letter_code
_entity_poly.pdbx_strand_id
1 'polypeptide(L)'
;MPLNDGFGGWVYWGAVPCLGIARVEIAPGASSALFGSSAVGGAVEIVSRAVVDRAEVELEGGGFRTGEAALSLGKRGDKLAASLDLEGLGTAGYQVVASPGLVDHAASSRRVSGRARLEARLAPEVTAFARVGGFGESEDSGTRYTTASAREAEVVAGVTAGSFDLKAFARQARFDQDRARLLPDAFARASEQLASSQAAPADDEGLSLQYASGGLVAVLDARRVFGRSQEALHPAPLSAAAVIARNASGEQQQAGIFVEEVLSPSSRRSGE
;
A
#
# COMPACT_ATOMS: atom_id res chain seq x y z
N MET A 1 -1.68 -8.65 -4.97
CA MET A 1 -2.14 -7.30 -5.36
C MET A 1 -0.95 -6.36 -5.27
N PRO A 2 -0.84 -5.36 -6.15
CA PRO A 2 0.17 -4.31 -6.02
C PRO A 2 -0.10 -3.45 -4.77
N LEU A 3 0.95 -3.04 -4.07
CA LEU A 3 0.84 -2.08 -2.96
C LEU A 3 0.91 -0.63 -3.43
N ASN A 4 1.57 -0.37 -4.57
CA ASN A 4 1.64 0.95 -5.18
C ASN A 4 0.23 1.49 -5.41
N ASP A 5 -0.10 2.63 -4.80
CA ASP A 5 -1.36 3.32 -5.02
C ASP A 5 -1.57 3.59 -6.51
N GLY A 6 -2.81 3.49 -6.98
CA GLY A 6 -3.10 3.61 -8.40
C GLY A 6 -2.81 5.01 -8.98
N PHE A 7 -2.95 6.07 -8.19
CA PHE A 7 -2.89 7.43 -8.71
C PHE A 7 -1.47 8.02 -8.70
N GLY A 8 -0.82 8.02 -7.53
CA GLY A 8 0.52 8.58 -7.35
C GLY A 8 1.65 7.58 -7.50
N GLY A 9 1.36 6.27 -7.48
CA GLY A 9 2.37 5.21 -7.48
C GLY A 9 3.12 5.06 -6.14
N TRP A 10 2.68 5.75 -5.09
CA TRP A 10 3.24 5.72 -3.75
C TRP A 10 3.05 4.37 -3.08
N VAL A 11 3.92 4.07 -2.13
CA VAL A 11 3.79 2.90 -1.26
C VAL A 11 3.65 3.39 0.18
N TYR A 12 2.47 3.18 0.75
CA TYR A 12 2.25 3.39 2.18
C TYR A 12 2.78 2.16 2.93
N TRP A 13 4.06 2.15 3.28
CA TRP A 13 4.70 1.00 3.93
C TRP A 13 3.98 0.56 5.21
N GLY A 14 3.43 1.51 5.96
CA GLY A 14 2.64 1.26 7.15
C GLY A 14 1.24 0.69 6.91
N ALA A 15 0.80 0.51 5.65
CA ALA A 15 -0.46 -0.16 5.32
C ALA A 15 -0.39 -1.68 5.51
N VAL A 16 0.80 -2.23 5.74
CA VAL A 16 1.03 -3.65 5.98
C VAL A 16 1.47 -3.86 7.42
N PRO A 17 0.60 -4.39 8.31
CA PRO A 17 0.99 -4.71 9.68
C PRO A 17 2.19 -5.67 9.73
N CYS A 18 3.25 -5.30 10.45
CA CYS A 18 4.53 -6.02 10.45
C CYS A 18 4.41 -7.46 10.96
N LEU A 19 3.65 -7.67 12.04
CA LEU A 19 3.39 -9.01 12.60
C LEU A 19 2.65 -9.95 11.62
N GLY A 20 1.98 -9.40 10.61
CA GLY A 20 1.32 -10.16 9.54
C GLY A 20 2.28 -10.63 8.43
N ILE A 21 3.54 -10.20 8.44
CA ILE A 21 4.54 -10.49 7.39
C ILE A 21 5.34 -11.74 7.76
N ALA A 22 5.43 -12.69 6.82
CA ALA A 22 6.31 -13.86 6.96
C ALA A 22 7.72 -13.56 6.47
N ARG A 23 7.82 -12.92 5.30
CA ARG A 23 9.07 -12.56 4.65
C ARG A 23 8.84 -11.50 3.58
N VAL A 24 9.94 -10.88 3.17
CA VAL A 24 10.02 -9.97 2.04
C VAL A 24 11.01 -10.56 1.04
N GLU A 25 10.58 -10.70 -0.21
CA GLU A 25 11.41 -11.17 -1.31
C GLU A 25 11.66 -10.03 -2.30
N ILE A 26 12.86 -10.00 -2.89
CA ILE A 26 13.25 -8.97 -3.86
C ILE A 26 13.67 -9.68 -5.14
N ALA A 27 12.95 -9.42 -6.22
CA ALA A 27 13.21 -9.97 -7.55
C ALA A 27 13.69 -8.85 -8.48
N PRO A 28 15.00 -8.76 -8.80
CA PRO A 28 15.51 -7.73 -9.69
C PRO A 28 15.27 -8.06 -11.17
N GLY A 29 15.02 -7.01 -11.97
CA GLY A 29 15.03 -7.08 -13.45
C GLY A 29 13.94 -7.96 -14.08
N ALA A 30 14.16 -8.41 -15.32
CA ALA A 30 13.14 -9.06 -16.16
C ALA A 30 12.51 -10.35 -15.59
N SER A 31 13.09 -10.96 -14.56
CA SER A 31 12.52 -12.13 -13.86
C SER A 31 11.28 -11.79 -13.02
N SER A 32 10.99 -10.50 -12.78
CA SER A 32 9.83 -10.07 -12.00
C SER A 32 8.51 -10.04 -12.75
N ALA A 33 8.47 -10.46 -14.03
CA ALA A 33 7.23 -10.51 -14.80
C ALA A 33 6.19 -11.49 -14.22
N LEU A 34 6.61 -12.45 -13.39
CA LEU A 34 5.72 -13.29 -12.56
C LEU A 34 4.87 -12.48 -11.58
N PHE A 35 5.30 -11.27 -11.21
CA PHE A 35 4.59 -10.38 -10.29
C PHE A 35 3.61 -9.42 -11.00
N GLY A 36 3.44 -9.59 -12.31
CA GLY A 36 2.47 -8.88 -13.15
C GLY A 36 3.10 -7.94 -14.18
N SER A 37 2.28 -7.53 -15.15
CA SER A 37 2.67 -6.69 -16.28
C SER A 37 3.36 -5.36 -15.93
N SER A 38 3.14 -4.84 -14.72
CA SER A 38 3.76 -3.59 -14.25
C SER A 38 5.17 -3.75 -13.66
N ALA A 39 5.68 -4.97 -13.47
CA ALA A 39 6.95 -5.25 -12.78
C ALA A 39 8.17 -5.26 -13.73
N VAL A 40 8.31 -4.26 -14.62
CA VAL A 40 9.37 -4.23 -15.65
C VAL A 40 10.76 -3.95 -15.06
N GLY A 41 10.84 -3.21 -13.94
CA GLY A 41 12.09 -2.84 -13.27
C GLY A 41 12.54 -3.77 -12.13
N GLY A 42 11.71 -4.75 -11.76
CA GLY A 42 11.86 -5.54 -10.54
C GLY A 42 10.58 -5.54 -9.69
N ALA A 43 10.54 -6.39 -8.67
CA ALA A 43 9.45 -6.46 -7.70
C ALA A 43 9.95 -6.67 -6.27
N VAL A 44 9.21 -6.11 -5.31
CA VAL A 44 9.30 -6.44 -3.90
C VAL A 44 8.03 -7.17 -3.51
N GLU A 45 8.14 -8.45 -3.18
CA GLU A 45 7.01 -9.26 -2.74
C GLU A 45 6.96 -9.30 -1.21
N ILE A 46 5.83 -8.89 -0.65
CA ILE A 46 5.55 -9.05 0.78
C ILE A 46 4.64 -10.26 0.94
N VAL A 47 5.18 -11.32 1.55
CA VAL A 47 4.44 -12.56 1.75
C VAL A 47 3.80 -12.55 3.13
N SER A 48 2.47 -12.60 3.17
CA SER A 48 1.72 -12.69 4.42
C SER A 48 1.97 -14.03 5.12
N ARG A 49 1.94 -14.04 6.45
CA ARG A 49 2.01 -15.26 7.25
C ARG A 49 0.86 -16.21 6.92
N ALA A 50 1.15 -17.50 6.97
CA ALA A 50 0.13 -18.53 6.97
C ALA A 50 -0.78 -18.39 8.21
N VAL A 51 -2.06 -18.70 8.05
CA VAL A 51 -3.04 -18.60 9.14
C VAL A 51 -2.90 -19.78 10.09
N VAL A 52 -2.07 -19.68 11.11
CA VAL A 52 -1.88 -20.71 12.15
C VAL A 52 -2.49 -20.26 13.48
N ASP A 53 -2.64 -21.19 14.43
CA ASP A 53 -2.98 -20.83 15.81
C ASP A 53 -1.88 -19.94 16.39
N ARG A 54 -2.19 -18.66 16.59
CA ARG A 54 -1.25 -17.66 17.11
C ARG A 54 -1.97 -16.53 17.85
N ALA A 55 -1.27 -15.97 18.83
CA ALA A 55 -1.60 -14.70 19.45
C ALA A 55 -0.29 -14.01 19.81
N GLU A 56 -0.03 -12.87 19.20
CA GLU A 56 1.20 -12.11 19.33
C GLU A 56 0.84 -10.63 19.52
N VAL A 57 1.50 -9.98 20.49
CA VAL A 57 1.34 -8.55 20.77
C VAL A 57 2.73 -7.94 20.89
N GLU A 58 2.93 -6.81 20.24
CA GLU A 58 4.16 -6.03 20.31
C GLU A 58 3.81 -4.61 20.73
N LEU A 59 4.59 -4.06 21.66
CA LEU A 59 4.43 -2.71 22.18
C LEU A 59 5.80 -2.05 22.19
N GLU A 60 5.92 -0.92 21.51
CA GLU A 60 7.15 -0.14 21.44
C GLU A 60 6.91 1.29 21.95
N GLY A 61 7.97 1.87 22.51
CA GLY A 61 7.95 3.25 22.98
C GLY A 61 9.35 3.86 22.92
N GLY A 62 9.42 5.16 22.65
CA GLY A 62 10.69 5.84 22.46
C GLY A 62 10.63 7.37 22.61
N GLY A 63 11.70 8.02 22.14
CA GLY A 63 11.78 9.48 22.09
C GLY A 63 10.65 10.12 21.29
N PHE A 64 10.54 11.46 21.32
CA PHE A 64 9.51 12.21 20.59
C PHE A 64 8.07 11.83 20.94
N ARG A 65 7.87 11.27 22.15
CA ARG A 65 6.59 10.67 22.59
C ARG A 65 6.05 9.66 21.56
N THR A 66 6.95 8.88 20.96
CA THR A 66 6.60 7.83 20.02
C THR A 66 6.12 6.61 20.78
N GLY A 67 5.01 6.04 20.33
CA GLY A 67 4.54 4.72 20.76
C GLY A 67 3.93 3.98 19.58
N GLU A 68 4.14 2.67 19.56
CA GLU A 68 3.59 1.75 18.56
C GLU A 68 3.03 0.51 19.26
N ALA A 69 1.93 -0.01 18.72
CA ALA A 69 1.31 -1.24 19.19
C ALA A 69 0.86 -2.08 18.00
N ALA A 70 1.22 -3.36 18.02
CA ALA A 70 0.81 -4.33 17.03
C ALA A 70 0.17 -5.56 17.68
N LEU A 71 -0.81 -6.14 17.02
CA LEU A 71 -1.53 -7.34 17.44
C LEU A 71 -1.67 -8.27 16.23
N SER A 72 -1.34 -9.53 16.42
CA SER A 72 -1.60 -10.59 15.44
C SER A 72 -2.29 -11.77 16.09
N LEU A 73 -3.47 -12.12 15.58
CA LEU A 73 -4.25 -13.26 16.00
C LEU A 73 -4.47 -14.20 14.81
N GLY A 74 -4.42 -15.50 15.06
CA GLY A 74 -4.73 -16.51 14.07
C GLY A 74 -5.34 -17.75 14.70
N LYS A 75 -6.27 -18.38 13.98
CA LYS A 75 -6.88 -19.64 14.35
C LYS A 75 -7.02 -20.50 13.10
N ARG A 76 -6.59 -21.77 13.19
CA ARG A 76 -6.76 -22.76 12.13
C ARG A 76 -7.59 -23.93 12.65
N GLY A 77 -8.66 -24.24 11.93
CA GLY A 77 -9.38 -25.51 12.02
C GLY A 77 -9.22 -26.33 10.74
N ASP A 78 -9.93 -27.46 10.65
CA ASP A 78 -9.77 -28.42 9.55
C ASP A 78 -10.21 -27.86 8.18
N LYS A 79 -11.29 -27.07 8.16
CA LYS A 79 -11.89 -26.52 6.94
C LYS A 79 -11.79 -25.01 6.83
N LEU A 80 -11.61 -24.31 7.94
CA LEU A 80 -11.61 -22.86 8.01
C LEU A 80 -10.41 -22.38 8.81
N ALA A 81 -9.79 -21.30 8.37
CA ALA A 81 -8.75 -20.60 9.12
C ALA A 81 -8.98 -19.09 9.04
N ALA A 82 -8.79 -18.37 10.14
CA ALA A 82 -8.94 -16.91 10.18
C ALA A 82 -7.76 -16.23 10.87
N SER A 83 -7.39 -15.04 10.41
CA SER A 83 -6.38 -14.18 11.04
C SER A 83 -6.81 -12.72 11.07
N LEU A 84 -6.31 -11.99 12.06
CA LEU A 84 -6.46 -10.56 12.26
C LEU A 84 -5.09 -9.98 12.62
N ASP A 85 -4.62 -9.02 11.83
CA ASP A 85 -3.38 -8.27 12.09
C ASP A 85 -3.73 -6.79 12.19
N LEU A 86 -3.31 -6.13 13.27
CA LEU A 86 -3.54 -4.70 13.54
C LEU A 86 -2.21 -4.05 13.94
N GLU A 87 -1.99 -2.81 13.51
CA GLU A 87 -0.83 -2.01 13.89
C GLU A 87 -1.25 -0.54 14.03
N GLY A 88 -0.72 0.16 15.04
CA GLY A 88 -0.94 1.58 15.23
C GLY A 88 0.28 2.27 15.79
N LEU A 89 0.63 3.42 15.22
CA LEU A 89 1.76 4.25 15.61
C LEU A 89 1.30 5.69 15.88
N GLY A 90 1.87 6.33 16.88
CA GLY A 90 1.74 7.76 17.09
C GLY A 90 3.04 8.37 17.59
N THR A 91 3.42 9.52 17.04
CA THR A 91 4.58 10.29 17.49
C THR A 91 4.23 11.79 17.55
N ALA A 92 4.79 12.49 18.55
CA ALA A 92 4.76 13.96 18.56
C ALA A 92 5.84 14.55 17.65
N GLY A 93 6.78 13.73 17.16
CA GLY A 93 7.74 14.11 16.15
C GLY A 93 8.86 15.03 16.64
N TYR A 94 9.55 15.63 15.67
CA TYR A 94 10.70 16.50 15.90
C TYR A 94 10.67 17.73 15.00
N GLN A 95 11.52 18.70 15.31
CA GLN A 95 11.67 19.92 14.52
C GLN A 95 12.34 19.60 13.17
N VAL A 96 11.58 19.65 12.07
CA VAL A 96 12.08 19.31 10.72
C VAL A 96 12.80 20.46 10.02
N VAL A 97 12.66 21.68 10.53
CA VAL A 97 13.29 22.88 9.98
C VAL A 97 14.53 23.24 10.80
N ALA A 98 15.68 23.41 10.14
CA ALA A 98 16.95 23.71 10.80
C ALA A 98 16.97 25.07 11.53
N SER A 99 16.32 26.08 10.96
CA SER A 99 16.17 27.43 11.54
C SER A 99 14.68 27.75 11.70
N PRO A 100 14.03 27.26 12.77
CA PRO A 100 12.60 27.46 12.95
C PRO A 100 12.25 28.92 13.27
N GLY A 101 11.14 29.39 12.74
CA GLY A 101 10.49 30.64 13.09
C GLY A 101 9.20 30.42 13.90
N LEU A 102 8.35 31.44 13.93
CA LEU A 102 7.15 31.48 14.78
C LEU A 102 6.06 30.48 14.38
N VAL A 103 6.05 30.06 13.12
CA VAL A 103 5.04 29.15 12.57
C VAL A 103 5.41 27.69 12.70
N ASP A 104 6.64 27.41 13.14
CA ASP A 104 7.17 26.05 13.11
C ASP A 104 6.93 25.31 14.42
N HIS A 105 6.61 24.03 14.27
CA HIS A 105 6.50 23.09 15.38
C HIS A 105 7.00 21.70 14.96
N ALA A 106 7.01 20.77 15.92
CA ALA A 106 7.43 19.40 15.68
C ALA A 106 6.49 18.67 14.72
N ALA A 107 7.04 18.01 13.71
CA ALA A 107 6.27 17.30 12.69
C ALA A 107 5.74 15.97 13.23
N SER A 108 4.47 15.93 13.61
CA SER A 108 3.83 14.76 14.22
C SER A 108 3.21 13.82 13.18
N SER A 109 3.08 12.54 13.51
CA SER A 109 2.38 11.57 12.65
C SER A 109 1.59 10.58 13.50
N ARG A 110 0.45 10.13 12.96
CA ARG A 110 -0.38 9.06 13.51
C ARG A 110 -0.83 8.15 12.39
N ARG A 111 -0.74 6.85 12.64
CA ARG A 111 -1.03 5.82 11.65
C ARG A 111 -1.74 4.65 12.29
N VAL A 112 -2.65 4.05 11.53
CA VAL A 112 -3.30 2.78 11.88
C VAL A 112 -3.47 1.94 10.62
N SER A 113 -3.21 0.65 10.74
CA SER A 113 -3.47 -0.33 9.70
C SER A 113 -4.08 -1.59 10.29
N GLY A 114 -4.84 -2.30 9.46
CA GLY A 114 -5.50 -3.53 9.88
C GLY A 114 -5.86 -4.41 8.72
N ARG A 115 -5.75 -5.73 8.91
CA ARG A 115 -6.13 -6.74 7.93
C ARG A 115 -6.78 -7.93 8.62
N ALA A 116 -7.85 -8.42 8.02
CA ALA A 116 -8.47 -9.68 8.40
C ALA A 116 -8.51 -10.61 7.19
N ARG A 117 -8.19 -11.89 7.39
CA ARG A 117 -8.19 -12.91 6.34
C ARG A 117 -8.94 -14.13 6.81
N LEU A 118 -9.77 -14.68 5.93
CA LEU A 118 -10.46 -15.95 6.07
C LEU A 118 -10.02 -16.89 4.94
N GLU A 119 -9.69 -18.13 5.27
CA GLU A 119 -9.38 -19.22 4.34
C GLU A 119 -10.38 -20.35 4.53
N ALA A 120 -10.80 -20.98 3.43
CA ALA A 120 -11.70 -22.11 3.42
C ALA A 120 -11.18 -23.22 2.50
N ARG A 121 -10.98 -24.42 3.05
CA ARG A 121 -10.69 -25.64 2.27
C ARG A 121 -12.02 -26.22 1.76
N LEU A 122 -12.30 -25.98 0.48
CA LEU A 122 -13.55 -26.39 -0.16
C LEU A 122 -13.51 -27.85 -0.62
N ALA A 123 -12.34 -28.33 -1.05
CA ALA A 123 -12.06 -29.71 -1.46
C ALA A 123 -10.59 -30.05 -1.18
N PRO A 124 -10.10 -31.30 -1.40
CA PRO A 124 -8.72 -31.66 -1.10
C PRO A 124 -7.65 -30.77 -1.75
N GLU A 125 -7.90 -30.31 -2.98
CA GLU A 125 -6.99 -29.47 -3.76
C GLU A 125 -7.55 -28.07 -4.04
N VAL A 126 -8.66 -27.69 -3.36
CA VAL A 126 -9.34 -26.41 -3.60
C VAL A 126 -9.42 -25.63 -2.29
N THR A 127 -8.73 -24.49 -2.25
CA THR A 127 -8.75 -23.55 -1.13
C THR A 127 -9.16 -22.17 -1.63
N ALA A 128 -10.16 -21.57 -1.01
CA ALA A 128 -10.55 -20.19 -1.25
C ALA A 128 -10.10 -19.29 -0.09
N PHE A 129 -9.87 -18.02 -0.36
CA PHE A 129 -9.64 -17.02 0.68
C PHE A 129 -10.34 -15.70 0.35
N ALA A 130 -10.63 -14.96 1.41
CA ALA A 130 -11.03 -13.56 1.34
C ALA A 130 -10.23 -12.77 2.37
N ARG A 131 -9.83 -11.56 2.02
CA ARG A 131 -9.08 -10.64 2.86
C ARG A 131 -9.66 -9.25 2.73
N VAL A 132 -9.84 -8.59 3.87
CA VAL A 132 -10.20 -7.17 3.96
C VAL A 132 -9.07 -6.44 4.66
N GLY A 133 -8.83 -5.19 4.27
CA GLY A 133 -7.80 -4.37 4.87
C GLY A 133 -8.14 -2.89 4.86
N GLY A 134 -7.49 -2.15 5.74
CA GLY A 134 -7.60 -0.70 5.78
C GLY A 134 -6.35 -0.05 6.35
N PHE A 135 -6.11 1.18 5.93
CA PHE A 135 -4.99 2.01 6.32
C PHE A 135 -5.46 3.45 6.51
N GLY A 136 -4.92 4.13 7.52
CA GLY A 136 -5.13 5.55 7.73
C GLY A 136 -3.88 6.17 8.34
N GLU A 137 -3.44 7.28 7.77
CA GLU A 137 -2.33 8.08 8.27
C GLU A 137 -2.69 9.57 8.24
N SER A 138 -2.19 10.31 9.20
CA SER A 138 -2.29 11.76 9.27
C SER A 138 -0.97 12.31 9.75
N GLU A 139 -0.40 13.18 8.93
CA GLU A 139 0.90 13.80 9.12
C GLU A 139 0.74 15.31 9.23
N ASP A 140 1.39 15.86 10.24
CA ASP A 140 1.67 17.27 10.38
C ASP A 140 3.15 17.47 10.05
N SER A 141 3.45 18.27 9.02
CA SER A 141 4.82 18.50 8.55
C SER A 141 5.48 19.72 9.19
N GLY A 142 5.00 20.15 10.36
CA GLY A 142 5.66 21.14 11.21
C GLY A 142 5.23 22.59 10.98
N THR A 143 4.10 22.82 10.30
CA THR A 143 3.40 24.13 10.28
C THR A 143 1.89 23.89 10.26
N ARG A 144 1.07 24.89 10.63
CA ARG A 144 -0.39 24.74 10.75
C ARG A 144 -1.06 24.28 9.45
N TYR A 145 -0.56 24.77 8.31
CA TYR A 145 -1.17 24.48 7.00
C TYR A 145 -0.34 23.53 6.15
N THR A 146 0.66 22.84 6.71
CA THR A 146 1.40 21.79 5.99
C THR A 146 1.03 20.44 6.58
N THR A 147 -0.05 19.86 6.08
CA THR A 147 -0.60 18.59 6.58
C THR A 147 -0.90 17.64 5.43
N ALA A 148 -0.86 16.34 5.71
CA ALA A 148 -1.22 15.30 4.77
C ALA A 148 -2.01 14.20 5.47
N SER A 149 -2.93 13.56 4.76
CA SER A 149 -3.58 12.34 5.23
C SER A 149 -3.79 11.37 4.08
N ALA A 150 -3.55 10.10 4.36
CA ALA A 150 -3.77 9.01 3.42
C ALA A 150 -4.72 7.99 4.04
N ARG A 151 -5.69 7.52 3.25
CA ARG A 151 -6.63 6.48 3.67
C ARG A 151 -6.80 5.47 2.56
N GLU A 152 -6.75 4.20 2.90
CA GLU A 152 -7.03 3.11 1.98
C GLU A 152 -7.98 2.08 2.59
N ALA A 153 -8.83 1.50 1.77
CA ALA A 153 -9.63 0.33 2.08
C ALA A 153 -9.50 -0.68 0.93
N GLU A 154 -9.30 -1.95 1.26
CA GLU A 154 -9.03 -2.98 0.26
C GLU A 154 -9.80 -4.27 0.53
N VAL A 155 -10.15 -4.95 -0.56
CA VAL A 155 -10.68 -6.30 -0.58
C VAL A 155 -9.85 -7.13 -1.54
N VAL A 156 -9.53 -8.36 -1.14
CA VAL A 156 -8.90 -9.37 -2.00
C VAL A 156 -9.62 -10.68 -1.80
N ALA A 157 -9.96 -11.35 -2.90
CA ALA A 157 -10.49 -12.70 -2.88
C ALA A 157 -9.71 -13.58 -3.85
N GLY A 158 -9.61 -14.87 -3.56
CA GLY A 158 -8.97 -15.80 -4.47
C GLY A 158 -9.31 -17.25 -4.21
N VAL A 159 -8.96 -18.08 -5.18
CA VAL A 159 -9.10 -19.53 -5.13
C VAL A 159 -7.88 -20.18 -5.75
N THR A 160 -7.31 -21.14 -5.03
CA THR A 160 -6.28 -22.04 -5.53
C THR A 160 -6.91 -23.41 -5.74
N ALA A 161 -6.76 -23.97 -6.95
CA ALA A 161 -7.32 -25.24 -7.36
C ALA A 161 -6.29 -26.04 -8.18
N GLY A 162 -5.66 -27.04 -7.54
CA GLY A 162 -4.57 -27.80 -8.16
C GLY A 162 -3.42 -26.90 -8.63
N SER A 163 -3.17 -26.86 -9.94
CA SER A 163 -2.15 -26.02 -10.57
C SER A 163 -2.57 -24.57 -10.83
N PHE A 164 -3.81 -24.18 -10.50
CA PHE A 164 -4.32 -22.84 -10.78
C PHE A 164 -4.46 -21.98 -9.52
N ASP A 165 -4.18 -20.69 -9.65
CA ASP A 165 -4.41 -19.66 -8.63
C ASP A 165 -5.09 -18.44 -9.28
N LEU A 166 -6.30 -18.13 -8.83
CA LEU A 166 -7.08 -16.98 -9.29
C LEU A 166 -7.22 -15.99 -8.14
N LYS A 167 -6.90 -14.72 -8.38
CA LYS A 167 -7.01 -13.64 -7.39
C LYS A 167 -7.65 -12.41 -8.03
N ALA A 168 -8.57 -11.79 -7.30
CA ALA A 168 -9.14 -10.48 -7.64
C ALA A 168 -8.97 -9.53 -6.45
N PHE A 169 -8.78 -8.24 -6.74
CA PHE A 169 -8.74 -7.21 -5.71
C PHE A 169 -9.47 -5.94 -6.15
N ALA A 170 -9.92 -5.18 -5.16
CA ALA A 170 -10.40 -3.83 -5.31
C ALA A 170 -9.89 -2.99 -4.13
N ARG A 171 -9.47 -1.77 -4.40
CA ARG A 171 -8.99 -0.81 -3.41
C ARG A 171 -9.54 0.57 -3.70
N GLN A 172 -9.99 1.25 -2.65
CA GLN A 172 -10.28 2.66 -2.67
C GLN A 172 -9.22 3.39 -1.85
N ALA A 173 -8.66 4.44 -2.42
CA ALA A 173 -7.65 5.28 -1.79
C ALA A 173 -8.08 6.75 -1.82
N ARG A 174 -7.65 7.50 -0.82
CA ARG A 174 -7.79 8.96 -0.80
C ARG A 174 -6.59 9.58 -0.12
N PHE A 175 -5.99 10.53 -0.80
CA PHE A 175 -4.98 11.42 -0.24
C PHE A 175 -5.55 12.83 -0.12
N ASP A 176 -5.42 13.46 1.04
CA ASP A 176 -5.76 14.86 1.26
C ASP A 176 -4.51 15.61 1.76
N GLN A 177 -4.25 16.82 1.27
CA GLN A 177 -3.10 17.63 1.67
C GLN A 177 -3.44 19.10 1.72
N ASP A 178 -2.99 19.78 2.77
CA ASP A 178 -2.91 21.23 2.83
C ASP A 178 -1.46 21.68 2.67
N ARG A 179 -1.25 22.82 2.01
CA ARG A 179 0.06 23.46 1.88
C ARG A 179 0.08 24.86 2.45
N ALA A 180 1.11 25.16 3.23
CA ALA A 180 1.38 26.51 3.71
C ALA A 180 2.13 27.33 2.67
N ARG A 181 1.83 28.64 2.63
CA ARG A 181 2.72 29.67 2.09
C ARG A 181 3.26 30.47 3.25
N LEU A 182 4.58 30.52 3.34
CA LEU A 182 5.29 31.27 4.37
C LEU A 182 5.44 32.73 3.94
N LEU A 183 5.29 33.64 4.89
CA LEU A 183 5.30 35.08 4.68
C LEU A 183 6.26 35.79 5.66
N PRO A 184 6.83 36.94 5.25
CA PRO A 184 6.78 37.50 3.88
C PRO A 184 7.56 36.66 2.85
N ASP A 185 8.46 35.79 3.34
CA ASP A 185 9.24 34.85 2.55
C ASP A 185 9.47 33.54 3.32
N ALA A 186 10.07 32.56 2.64
CA ALA A 186 10.30 31.22 3.18
C ALA A 186 11.37 31.15 4.29
N PHE A 187 12.21 32.18 4.43
CA PHE A 187 13.30 32.22 5.40
C PHE A 187 12.88 32.88 6.71
N ALA A 188 12.02 33.90 6.64
CA ALA A 188 11.53 34.61 7.81
C ALA A 188 10.67 33.74 8.73
N ARG A 189 9.85 32.84 8.13
CA ARG A 189 8.97 31.89 8.84
C ARG A 189 8.18 32.56 9.98
N ALA A 190 7.76 33.82 9.75
CA ALA A 190 7.15 34.67 10.75
C ALA A 190 5.62 34.51 10.79
N SER A 191 5.02 34.25 9.63
CA SER A 191 3.61 33.91 9.50
C SER A 191 3.39 32.95 8.33
N GLU A 192 2.25 32.27 8.35
CA GLU A 192 1.83 31.34 7.31
C GLU A 192 0.37 31.61 6.93
N GLN A 193 0.05 31.28 5.69
CA GLN A 193 -1.33 31.24 5.20
C GLN A 193 -1.54 29.94 4.42
N LEU A 194 -2.78 29.45 4.39
CA LEU A 194 -3.14 28.35 3.51
C LEU A 194 -2.91 28.77 2.06
N ALA A 195 -2.13 27.98 1.33
CA ALA A 195 -1.80 28.20 -0.07
C ALA A 195 -2.66 27.35 -1.00
N SER A 196 -2.90 26.10 -0.62
CA SER A 196 -3.74 25.18 -1.37
C SER A 196 -4.24 24.04 -0.49
N SER A 197 -5.39 23.50 -0.86
CA SER A 197 -5.94 22.25 -0.33
C SER A 197 -6.17 21.30 -1.49
N GLN A 198 -5.66 20.08 -1.39
CA GLN A 198 -5.75 19.05 -2.41
C GLN A 198 -6.50 17.83 -1.87
N ALA A 199 -7.36 17.25 -2.69
CA ALA A 199 -7.93 15.92 -2.50
C ALA A 199 -7.68 15.08 -3.76
N ALA A 200 -7.17 13.86 -3.57
CA ALA A 200 -6.86 12.91 -4.63
C ALA A 200 -7.48 11.53 -4.32
N PRO A 201 -8.78 11.33 -4.60
CA PRO A 201 -9.41 10.02 -4.52
C PRO A 201 -9.03 9.15 -5.73
N ALA A 202 -8.87 7.85 -5.49
CA ALA A 202 -8.53 6.87 -6.50
C ALA A 202 -9.18 5.51 -6.22
N ASP A 203 -9.50 4.78 -7.30
CA ASP A 203 -10.03 3.43 -7.29
C ASP A 203 -9.08 2.53 -8.12
N ASP A 204 -8.79 1.34 -7.60
CA ASP A 204 -7.82 0.41 -8.17
C ASP A 204 -8.33 -1.04 -8.08
N GLU A 205 -8.53 -1.66 -9.22
CA GLU A 205 -9.14 -2.98 -9.37
C GLU A 205 -8.24 -3.86 -10.21
N GLY A 206 -8.17 -5.14 -9.90
CA GLY A 206 -7.42 -6.06 -10.74
C GLY A 206 -7.74 -7.52 -10.54
N LEU A 207 -7.30 -8.30 -11.51
CA LEU A 207 -7.49 -9.74 -11.63
C LEU A 207 -6.16 -10.38 -12.05
N SER A 208 -5.86 -11.55 -11.50
CA SER A 208 -4.71 -12.36 -11.86
C SER A 208 -5.10 -13.82 -11.89
N LEU A 209 -4.73 -14.53 -12.95
CA LEU A 209 -4.81 -15.98 -13.08
C LEU A 209 -3.41 -16.52 -13.31
N GLN A 210 -2.96 -17.42 -12.45
CA GLN A 210 -1.69 -18.12 -12.55
C GLN A 210 -1.94 -19.62 -12.74
N TYR A 211 -1.14 -20.24 -13.60
CA TYR A 211 -1.00 -21.68 -13.76
C TYR A 211 0.45 -22.09 -13.50
N ALA A 212 0.66 -23.15 -12.74
CA ALA A 212 1.98 -23.73 -12.52
C ALA A 212 1.93 -25.27 -12.48
N SER A 213 2.62 -25.93 -13.41
CA SER A 213 2.75 -27.39 -13.43
C SER A 213 3.96 -27.83 -14.25
N GLY A 214 4.68 -28.87 -13.77
CA GLY A 214 5.70 -29.55 -14.58
C GLY A 214 6.84 -28.66 -15.08
N GLY A 215 7.15 -27.56 -14.39
CA GLY A 215 8.17 -26.58 -14.80
C GLY A 215 7.64 -25.44 -15.67
N LEU A 216 6.38 -25.49 -16.12
CA LEU A 216 5.69 -24.43 -16.83
C LEU A 216 4.97 -23.51 -15.83
N VAL A 217 5.15 -22.20 -15.98
CA VAL A 217 4.39 -21.16 -15.30
C VAL A 217 3.78 -20.23 -16.34
N ALA A 218 2.49 -19.93 -16.21
CA ALA A 218 1.80 -18.95 -17.03
C ALA A 218 0.97 -18.00 -16.15
N VAL A 219 0.98 -16.72 -16.46
CA VAL A 219 0.24 -15.68 -15.72
C VAL A 219 -0.53 -14.81 -16.72
N LEU A 220 -1.77 -14.51 -16.37
CA LEU A 220 -2.61 -13.52 -17.03
C LEU A 220 -3.02 -12.50 -15.97
N ASP A 221 -2.82 -11.22 -16.25
CA ASP A 221 -3.24 -10.14 -15.34
C ASP A 221 -3.98 -9.03 -16.07
N ALA A 222 -4.88 -8.37 -15.35
CA ALA A 222 -5.56 -7.16 -15.78
C ALA A 222 -5.75 -6.21 -14.60
N ARG A 223 -5.60 -4.90 -14.84
CA ARG A 223 -5.75 -3.86 -13.82
C ARG A 223 -6.41 -2.62 -14.40
N ARG A 224 -7.33 -2.04 -13.65
CA ARG A 224 -7.96 -0.74 -13.93
C ARG A 224 -7.70 0.19 -12.77
N VAL A 225 -7.26 1.39 -13.10
CA VAL A 225 -7.02 2.45 -12.13
C VAL A 225 -7.71 3.72 -12.59
N PHE A 226 -8.51 4.32 -11.72
CA PHE A 226 -9.10 5.63 -11.95
C PHE A 226 -8.72 6.56 -10.81
N GLY A 227 -8.40 7.81 -11.11
CA GLY A 227 -8.06 8.78 -10.07
C GLY A 227 -8.39 10.21 -10.45
N ARG A 228 -8.51 11.06 -9.43
CA ARG A 228 -8.76 12.49 -9.57
C ARG A 228 -7.73 13.26 -8.75
N SER A 229 -7.41 14.47 -9.17
CA SER A 229 -6.73 15.48 -8.35
C SER A 229 -7.57 16.74 -8.37
N GLN A 230 -8.02 17.15 -7.21
CA GLN A 230 -8.84 18.34 -6.98
C GLN A 230 -8.05 19.26 -6.07
N GLU A 231 -7.66 20.44 -6.56
CA GLU A 231 -6.88 21.42 -5.81
C GLU A 231 -7.67 22.74 -5.74
N ALA A 232 -7.84 23.29 -4.55
CA ALA A 232 -8.32 24.64 -4.33
C ALA A 232 -7.14 25.54 -3.92
N LEU A 233 -7.09 26.77 -4.44
CA LEU A 233 -6.01 27.72 -4.18
C LEU A 233 -6.45 28.83 -3.23
N HIS A 234 -5.57 29.19 -2.30
CA HIS A 234 -5.85 30.11 -1.20
C HIS A 234 -4.75 31.19 -1.03
N PRO A 235 -5.13 32.39 -0.55
CA PRO A 235 -6.50 32.91 -0.55
C PRO A 235 -7.00 33.08 -1.99
N ALA A 236 -8.33 33.15 -2.17
CA ALA A 236 -8.91 33.40 -3.49
C ALA A 236 -8.33 34.71 -4.06
N PRO A 237 -7.76 34.72 -5.26
CA PRO A 237 -7.18 35.93 -5.82
C PRO A 237 -8.28 36.94 -6.15
N LEU A 238 -7.98 38.24 -6.04
CA LEU A 238 -8.96 39.32 -6.28
C LEU A 238 -9.24 39.57 -7.78
N SER A 239 -8.50 38.94 -8.68
CA SER A 239 -8.68 39.09 -10.13
C SER A 239 -9.69 38.09 -10.67
N ALA A 240 -10.67 38.57 -11.44
CA ALA A 240 -11.72 37.75 -12.05
C ALA A 240 -11.17 36.64 -12.99
N ALA A 241 -9.98 36.82 -13.54
CA ALA A 241 -9.33 35.84 -14.42
C ALA A 241 -8.41 34.85 -13.69
N ALA A 242 -8.28 34.98 -12.36
CA ALA A 242 -7.33 34.17 -11.62
C ALA A 242 -7.84 32.75 -11.39
N VAL A 243 -6.91 31.79 -11.45
CA VAL A 243 -7.19 30.39 -11.15
C VAL A 243 -7.46 30.23 -9.66
N ILE A 244 -8.64 29.72 -9.31
CA ILE A 244 -9.04 29.43 -7.92
C ILE A 244 -9.05 27.94 -7.59
N ALA A 245 -9.09 27.08 -8.61
CA ALA A 245 -9.08 25.64 -8.46
C ALA A 245 -8.49 24.95 -9.70
N ARG A 246 -7.91 23.76 -9.51
CA ARG A 246 -7.42 22.88 -10.56
C ARG A 246 -8.02 21.49 -10.36
N ASN A 247 -8.69 20.97 -11.37
CA ASN A 247 -9.28 19.64 -11.33
C ASN A 247 -8.77 18.82 -12.51
N ALA A 248 -8.29 17.63 -12.24
CA ALA A 248 -7.85 16.66 -13.24
C ALA A 248 -8.35 15.27 -12.87
N SER A 249 -8.56 14.42 -13.88
CA SER A 249 -8.87 13.01 -13.71
C SER A 249 -8.18 12.19 -14.78
N GLY A 250 -7.94 10.92 -14.50
CA GLY A 250 -7.39 9.97 -15.46
C GLY A 250 -7.85 8.55 -15.17
N GLU A 251 -7.86 7.74 -16.22
CA GLU A 251 -8.05 6.30 -16.14
C GLU A 251 -6.92 5.59 -16.86
N GLN A 252 -6.42 4.50 -16.28
CA GLN A 252 -5.46 3.62 -16.88
C GLN A 252 -5.99 2.18 -16.81
N GLN A 253 -5.90 1.48 -17.94
CA GLN A 253 -6.21 0.07 -18.03
C GLN A 253 -4.98 -0.67 -18.57
N GLN A 254 -4.64 -1.78 -17.94
CA GLN A 254 -3.49 -2.61 -18.30
C GLN A 254 -3.93 -4.08 -18.31
N ALA A 255 -3.34 -4.85 -19.21
CA ALA A 255 -3.44 -6.30 -19.21
C ALA A 255 -2.13 -6.90 -19.71
N GLY A 256 -1.79 -8.08 -19.21
CA GLY A 256 -0.55 -8.76 -19.56
C GLY A 256 -0.68 -10.27 -19.57
N ILE A 257 0.26 -10.88 -20.27
CA ILE A 257 0.50 -12.31 -20.29
C ILE A 257 1.98 -12.57 -20.07
N PHE A 258 2.29 -13.56 -19.24
CA PHE A 258 3.63 -14.06 -19.02
C PHE A 258 3.65 -15.58 -19.08
N VAL A 259 4.69 -16.16 -19.68
CA VAL A 259 4.90 -17.61 -19.77
C VAL A 259 6.38 -17.91 -19.59
N GLU A 260 6.70 -18.88 -18.75
CA GLU A 260 8.04 -19.35 -18.48
C GLU A 260 8.06 -20.88 -18.38
N GLU A 261 9.10 -21.51 -18.93
CA GLU A 261 9.33 -22.94 -18.80
C GLU A 261 10.75 -23.20 -18.27
N VAL A 262 10.84 -23.89 -17.14
CA VAL A 262 12.11 -24.27 -16.52
C VAL A 262 12.48 -25.69 -16.93
N LEU A 263 13.46 -25.80 -17.83
CA LEU A 263 14.03 -27.07 -18.27
C LEU A 263 15.25 -27.42 -17.41
N SER A 264 15.16 -28.47 -16.60
CA SER A 264 16.32 -29.04 -15.91
C SER A 264 16.93 -30.18 -16.73
N PRO A 265 18.15 -30.05 -17.28
CA PRO A 265 18.81 -31.16 -17.95
C PRO A 265 19.16 -32.22 -16.90
N SER A 266 18.63 -33.44 -17.05
CA SER A 266 19.04 -34.57 -16.22
C SER A 266 20.50 -34.91 -16.52
N SER A 267 21.34 -34.95 -15.48
CA SER A 267 22.73 -35.39 -15.61
C SER A 267 22.79 -36.88 -15.90
N ARG A 268 22.80 -37.27 -17.19
CA ARG A 268 23.39 -38.55 -17.58
C ARG A 268 24.91 -38.39 -17.53
N ARG A 269 25.53 -38.66 -16.37
CA ARG A 269 26.91 -39.15 -16.39
C ARG A 269 26.83 -40.63 -16.80
N SER A 270 27.09 -40.90 -18.08
CA SER A 270 27.52 -42.21 -18.53
C SER A 270 28.79 -42.57 -17.76
N GLY A 271 28.80 -43.75 -17.15
CA GLY A 271 30.02 -44.35 -16.66
C GLY A 271 30.94 -44.67 -17.84
N GLU A 272 32.21 -44.36 -17.66
CA GLU A 272 33.38 -45.09 -18.16
C GLU A 272 34.44 -45.06 -17.06
#